data_AF-A0A1M5T7Z6-F1
#
_entry.id   AF-A0A1M5T7Z6-F1
#
_cell.length_a   1.000
_cell.length_b   1.000
_cell.length_c   1.000
_cell.angle_alpha   90.00
_cell.angle_beta   90.00
_cell.angle_gamma   90.00
#
_symmetry.space_group_name_H-M   'P 1'
#
loop_
_entity.id
_entity.type
_entity.pdbx_description
1 polymer ?
#
loop_
_entity_poly.entity_id
_entity_poly.type
_entity_poly.pdbx_seq_one_letter_code
_entity_poly.pdbx_strand_id
1 'polypeptide(L)'
;MLAISKREFIESFKGIKPIIIIAIFLITAYYSGKFSDLLLSANIDFTAEELEGIHTIAISGLLIIFGMLFVMGLSHDTMNREMHERTIRFLVTRTSRSAIIIGKFLGIWFFWIVCLVTSFMVISIFVHKFDMITLFQATSLVAYYLALTILLSVLIPKPGFTMFLSIVLGIAFPIFNSWTVFTSNPWVSWMKYLLPFYYINDRNFYFVGILLLVGVILFIAIAIFNRREC
;
A
#
# COMPACT_ATOMS: atom_id res chain seq x y z
N MET A 1 -5.62 8.42 20.52
CA MET A 1 -5.59 8.13 19.07
C MET A 1 -4.82 9.18 18.27
N LEU A 2 -5.24 10.46 18.24
CA LEU A 2 -4.58 11.51 17.44
C LEU A 2 -3.08 11.69 17.77
N ALA A 3 -2.71 11.65 19.06
CA ALA A 3 -1.31 11.76 19.47
C ALA A 3 -0.43 10.61 18.93
N ILE A 4 -0.98 9.40 18.86
CA ILE A 4 -0.28 8.22 18.30
C ILE A 4 -0.12 8.40 16.79
N SER A 5 -1.19 8.79 16.10
CA SER A 5 -1.14 9.04 14.66
C SER A 5 -0.13 10.14 14.30
N LYS A 6 -0.12 11.26 15.04
CA LYS A 6 0.85 12.34 14.84
C LYS A 6 2.28 11.87 15.06
N ARG A 7 2.52 11.07 16.11
CA ARG A 7 3.85 10.52 16.40
C ARG A 7 4.33 9.62 15.26
N GLU A 8 3.52 8.67 14.83
CA GLU A 8 3.86 7.71 13.76
C GLU A 8 4.09 8.41 12.42
N PHE A 9 3.27 9.41 12.10
CA PHE A 9 3.46 10.25 10.93
C PHE A 9 4.82 10.95 10.95
N ILE A 10 5.14 11.66 12.05
CA ILE A 10 6.41 12.40 12.18
C ILE A 10 7.61 11.45 12.21
N GLU A 11 7.52 10.33 12.93
CA GLU A 11 8.59 9.32 12.97
C GLU A 11 8.87 8.74 11.58
N SER A 12 7.85 8.54 10.75
CA SER A 12 7.99 8.06 9.38
C SER A 12 8.76 9.03 8.48
N PHE A 13 8.68 10.35 8.74
CA PHE A 13 9.44 11.37 8.01
C PHE A 13 10.88 11.56 8.48
N LYS A 14 11.23 11.16 9.71
CA LYS A 14 12.58 11.37 10.26
C LYS A 14 13.65 10.45 9.68
N GLY A 15 13.27 9.40 8.96
CA GLY A 15 14.19 8.45 8.34
C GLY A 15 14.54 8.76 6.89
N ILE A 16 15.41 7.94 6.30
CA ILE A 16 15.72 7.96 4.87
C ILE A 16 14.58 7.40 3.99
N LYS A 17 13.60 6.74 4.62
CA LYS A 17 12.44 6.09 3.99
C LYS A 17 11.71 7.00 2.98
N PRO A 18 11.23 8.21 3.32
CA PRO A 18 10.58 9.12 2.38
C PRO A 18 11.46 9.50 1.19
N ILE A 19 12.75 9.73 1.41
CA ILE A 19 13.68 10.11 0.35
C ILE A 19 13.81 8.97 -0.67
N ILE A 20 13.94 7.73 -0.20
CA ILE A 20 14.02 6.54 -1.07
C ILE A 20 12.73 6.36 -1.87
N ILE A 21 11.57 6.47 -1.21
CA ILE A 21 10.26 6.31 -1.88
C ILE A 21 10.10 7.37 -2.97
N ILE A 22 10.35 8.64 -2.65
CA ILE A 22 10.25 9.75 -3.61
C ILE A 22 11.25 9.54 -4.75
N ALA A 23 12.50 9.16 -4.45
CA ALA A 23 13.50 8.89 -5.48
C ALA A 23 13.06 7.77 -6.42
N ILE A 24 12.50 6.67 -5.90
CA ILE A 24 11.97 5.56 -6.73
C ILE A 24 10.85 6.06 -7.63
N PHE A 25 9.86 6.79 -7.09
CA PHE A 25 8.77 7.32 -7.90
C PHE A 25 9.25 8.31 -8.97
N LEU A 26 10.24 9.17 -8.65
CA LEU A 26 10.82 10.12 -9.60
C LEU A 26 11.63 9.42 -10.69
N ILE A 27 12.47 8.45 -10.32
CA ILE A 27 13.22 7.63 -11.27
C ILE A 27 12.24 6.95 -12.22
N THR A 28 11.21 6.30 -11.70
CA THR A 28 10.22 5.63 -12.54
C THR A 28 9.43 6.60 -13.40
N ALA A 29 9.03 7.76 -12.87
CA ALA A 29 8.38 8.80 -13.67
C ALA A 29 9.27 9.27 -14.83
N TYR A 30 10.55 9.50 -14.57
CA TYR A 30 11.53 9.91 -15.57
C TYR A 30 11.77 8.82 -16.62
N TYR A 31 12.00 7.58 -16.19
CA TYR A 31 12.21 6.44 -17.09
C TYR A 31 10.94 5.95 -17.77
N SER A 32 9.76 6.36 -17.31
CA SER A 32 8.50 5.99 -17.93
C SER A 32 8.40 6.41 -19.40
N GLY A 33 9.03 7.52 -19.80
CA GLY A 33 9.08 7.95 -21.20
C GLY A 33 10.06 7.13 -22.07
N LYS A 34 10.94 6.32 -21.46
CA LYS A 34 11.73 5.29 -22.17
C LYS A 34 11.07 3.91 -22.08
N PHE A 35 10.32 3.66 -21.00
CA PHE A 35 9.55 2.44 -20.82
C PHE A 35 8.37 2.38 -21.81
N SER A 36 7.83 3.53 -22.23
CA SER A 36 6.90 3.63 -23.36
C SER A 36 7.49 3.08 -24.65
N ASP A 37 8.74 3.39 -24.98
CA ASP A 37 9.40 2.87 -26.18
C ASP A 37 9.59 1.34 -26.11
N LEU A 38 9.90 0.82 -24.91
CA LEU A 38 9.98 -0.61 -24.64
C LEU A 38 8.61 -1.30 -24.81
N LEU A 39 7.54 -0.71 -24.28
CA LEU A 39 6.17 -1.24 -24.39
C LEU A 39 5.64 -1.19 -25.83
N LEU A 40 5.96 -0.13 -26.57
CA LEU A 40 5.66 -0.01 -28.01
C LEU A 40 6.44 -1.04 -28.83
N SER A 41 7.68 -1.36 -28.45
CA SER A 41 8.47 -2.43 -29.08
C SER A 41 7.98 -3.85 -28.75
N ALA A 42 7.11 -4.00 -27.74
CA ALA A 42 6.57 -5.29 -27.29
C ALA A 42 5.26 -5.70 -28.00
N ASN A 43 4.86 -5.01 -29.08
CA ASN A 43 3.62 -5.25 -29.84
C ASN A 43 2.34 -5.22 -28.96
N ILE A 44 2.31 -4.37 -27.94
CA ILE A 44 1.08 -4.07 -27.21
C ILE A 44 0.42 -2.89 -27.93
N ASP A 45 -0.70 -3.13 -28.61
CA ASP A 45 -1.46 -2.08 -29.28
C ASP A 45 -2.10 -1.16 -28.23
N PHE A 46 -1.49 -0.01 -28.00
CA PHE A 46 -2.08 1.05 -27.17
C PHE A 46 -2.97 1.95 -28.02
N THR A 47 -4.13 2.31 -27.49
CA THR A 47 -5.02 3.31 -28.08
C THR A 47 -4.36 4.69 -28.00
N ALA A 48 -4.69 5.62 -28.92
CA ALA A 48 -4.11 6.97 -28.93
C ALA A 48 -4.30 7.75 -27.60
N GLU A 49 -5.39 7.48 -26.86
CA GLU A 49 -5.64 8.04 -25.52
C GLU A 49 -4.75 7.42 -24.43
N GLU A 50 -4.35 6.16 -24.58
CA GLU A 50 -3.49 5.44 -23.63
C GLU A 50 -2.02 5.82 -23.80
N LEU A 51 -1.61 6.12 -25.04
CA LEU A 51 -0.32 6.70 -25.38
C LEU A 51 -0.10 8.08 -24.73
N GLU A 52 -1.14 8.91 -24.67
CA GLU A 52 -1.09 10.21 -23.99
C GLU A 52 -1.00 10.08 -22.46
N GLY A 53 -1.45 8.94 -21.91
CA GLY A 53 -1.44 8.61 -20.47
C GLY A 53 -0.31 7.68 -20.02
N ILE A 54 0.68 7.38 -20.88
CA ILE A 54 1.65 6.30 -20.64
C ILE A 54 2.45 6.46 -19.34
N HIS A 55 2.71 7.71 -18.94
CA HIS A 55 3.35 8.04 -17.67
C HIS A 55 2.52 7.61 -16.46
N THR A 56 1.21 7.89 -16.48
CA THR A 56 0.29 7.48 -15.40
C THR A 56 0.10 5.98 -15.33
N ILE A 57 0.14 5.28 -16.48
CA ILE A 57 0.08 3.82 -16.57
C ILE A 57 1.33 3.21 -15.94
N ALA A 58 2.53 3.73 -16.23
CA ALA A 58 3.77 3.20 -15.67
C ALA A 58 3.86 3.35 -14.14
N ILE A 59 3.42 4.48 -13.60
CA ILE A 59 3.36 4.71 -12.14
C ILE A 59 2.37 3.75 -11.47
N SER A 60 1.20 3.58 -12.08
CA SER A 60 0.18 2.63 -11.62
C SER A 60 0.72 1.20 -11.64
N GLY A 61 1.41 0.81 -12.71
CA GLY A 61 2.09 -0.48 -12.84
C GLY A 61 3.16 -0.69 -11.76
N LEU A 62 3.97 0.34 -11.46
CA LEU A 62 4.94 0.24 -10.38
C LEU A 62 4.27 0.10 -9.01
N LEU A 63 3.18 0.81 -8.75
CA LEU A 63 2.42 0.67 -7.50
C LEU A 63 1.80 -0.72 -7.36
N ILE A 64 1.32 -1.29 -8.46
CA ILE A 64 0.79 -2.65 -8.52
C ILE A 64 1.90 -3.66 -8.20
N ILE A 65 3.07 -3.55 -8.85
CA ILE A 65 4.16 -4.54 -8.73
C ILE A 65 4.98 -4.35 -7.44
N PHE A 66 5.46 -3.14 -7.19
CA PHE A 66 6.40 -2.83 -6.12
C PHE A 66 5.78 -2.07 -4.94
N GLY A 67 4.58 -1.50 -5.11
CA GLY A 67 3.93 -0.74 -4.04
C GLY A 67 3.71 -1.57 -2.78
N MET A 68 3.31 -2.84 -2.93
CA MET A 68 3.14 -3.73 -1.78
C MET A 68 4.48 -4.02 -1.08
N LEU A 69 5.53 -4.28 -1.85
CA LEU A 69 6.87 -4.51 -1.33
C LEU A 69 7.37 -3.32 -0.51
N PHE A 70 7.21 -2.08 -1.00
CA PHE A 70 7.65 -0.90 -0.27
C PHE A 70 6.81 -0.65 0.99
N VAL A 71 5.48 -0.74 0.87
CA VAL A 71 4.58 -0.52 2.00
C VAL A 71 4.83 -1.52 3.12
N MET A 72 4.84 -2.82 2.79
CA MET A 72 5.08 -3.89 3.76
C MET A 72 6.52 -3.83 4.29
N GLY A 73 7.51 -3.70 3.41
CA GLY A 73 8.92 -3.65 3.79
C GLY A 73 9.23 -2.51 4.76
N LEU A 74 8.63 -1.33 4.56
CA LEU A 74 8.89 -0.16 5.42
C LEU A 74 8.03 -0.12 6.69
N SER A 75 6.92 -0.87 6.74
CA SER A 75 5.92 -0.79 7.82
C SER A 75 5.71 -2.13 8.56
N HIS A 76 6.52 -3.16 8.26
CA HIS A 76 6.38 -4.51 8.81
C HIS A 76 6.46 -4.57 10.35
N ASP A 77 7.25 -3.67 10.95
CA ASP A 77 7.60 -3.71 12.36
C ASP A 77 6.71 -2.85 13.28
N THR A 78 5.58 -2.35 12.76
CA THR A 78 4.78 -1.30 13.40
C THR A 78 4.13 -1.67 14.74
N MET A 79 3.71 -2.92 14.90
CA MET A 79 3.15 -3.44 16.16
C MET A 79 4.12 -4.37 16.86
N ASN A 80 4.76 -5.29 16.13
CA ASN A 80 5.60 -6.30 16.73
C ASN A 80 6.88 -5.76 17.37
N ARG A 81 7.43 -4.63 16.92
CA ARG A 81 8.58 -4.02 17.59
C ARG A 81 8.25 -3.66 19.03
N GLU A 82 7.11 -3.01 19.23
CA GLU A 82 6.64 -2.63 20.56
C GLU A 82 6.19 -3.83 21.41
N MET A 83 5.65 -4.88 20.78
CA MET A 83 5.36 -6.14 21.48
C MET A 83 6.64 -6.87 21.89
N HIS A 84 7.65 -6.90 21.03
CA HIS A 84 8.94 -7.55 21.26
C HIS A 84 9.75 -6.84 22.35
N GLU A 85 9.77 -5.51 22.31
CA GLU A 85 10.44 -4.65 23.30
C GLU A 85 9.64 -4.49 24.61
N ARG A 86 8.42 -5.05 24.67
CA ARG A 86 7.48 -4.90 25.80
C ARG A 86 7.05 -3.46 26.11
N THR A 87 7.35 -2.50 25.24
CA THR A 87 6.95 -1.10 25.38
C THR A 87 5.45 -0.89 25.14
N ILE A 88 4.78 -1.86 24.50
CA ILE A 88 3.32 -1.85 24.28
C ILE A 88 2.51 -1.75 25.59
N ARG A 89 3.04 -2.24 26.73
CA ARG A 89 2.39 -2.15 28.06
C ARG A 89 2.16 -0.71 28.51
N PHE A 90 3.05 0.21 28.14
CA PHE A 90 2.90 1.63 28.44
C PHE A 90 1.81 2.31 27.60
N LEU A 91 1.52 1.77 26.41
CA LEU A 91 0.46 2.28 25.54
C LEU A 91 -0.91 1.75 25.97
N VAL A 92 -1.02 0.45 26.25
CA VAL A 92 -2.30 -0.19 26.62
C VAL A 92 -2.86 0.33 27.94
N THR A 93 -2.01 0.80 28.86
CA THR A 93 -2.44 1.42 30.12
C THR A 93 -2.95 2.85 29.97
N ARG A 94 -2.66 3.53 28.85
CA ARG A 94 -2.99 4.94 28.62
C ARG A 94 -4.06 5.16 27.55
N THR A 95 -4.38 4.15 26.74
CA THR A 95 -5.38 4.26 25.66
C THR A 95 -6.00 2.89 25.36
N SER A 96 -7.17 2.88 24.73
CA SER A 96 -7.79 1.66 24.25
C SER A 96 -6.95 0.99 23.15
N ARG A 97 -7.01 -0.35 23.12
CA ARG A 97 -6.31 -1.20 22.14
C ARG A 97 -6.70 -0.89 20.69
N SER A 98 -7.97 -0.60 20.45
CA SER A 98 -8.46 -0.15 19.13
C SER A 98 -7.84 1.18 18.73
N ALA A 99 -7.76 2.15 19.64
CA ALA A 99 -7.15 3.46 19.37
C ALA A 99 -5.64 3.38 19.09
N ILE A 100 -4.94 2.34 19.57
CA ILE A 100 -3.53 2.09 19.22
C ILE A 100 -3.43 1.67 17.74
N ILE A 101 -4.18 0.64 17.35
CA ILE A 101 -4.15 0.09 15.98
C ILE A 101 -4.59 1.15 14.97
N ILE A 102 -5.74 1.80 15.20
CA ILE A 102 -6.25 2.80 14.25
C ILE A 102 -5.35 4.04 14.23
N GLY A 103 -4.80 4.43 15.40
CA GLY A 103 -3.83 5.52 15.48
C GLY A 103 -2.58 5.26 14.63
N LYS A 104 -1.99 4.06 14.75
CA LYS A 104 -0.83 3.65 13.95
C LYS A 104 -1.15 3.57 12.47
N PHE A 105 -2.26 2.94 12.11
CA PHE A 105 -2.73 2.87 10.72
C PHE A 105 -2.85 4.26 10.10
N LEU A 106 -3.57 5.18 10.74
CA LEU A 106 -3.77 6.53 10.21
C LEU A 106 -2.48 7.32 10.09
N GLY A 107 -1.58 7.24 11.08
CA GLY A 107 -0.29 7.94 11.03
C GLY A 107 0.55 7.53 9.82
N ILE A 108 0.65 6.23 9.56
CA ILE A 108 1.43 5.69 8.45
C ILE A 108 0.70 5.91 7.12
N TRP A 109 -0.63 5.78 7.10
CA TRP A 109 -1.43 6.03 5.91
C TRP A 109 -1.32 7.49 5.45
N PHE A 110 -1.39 8.46 6.37
CA PHE A 110 -1.16 9.87 6.03
C PHE A 110 0.25 10.13 5.51
N PHE A 111 1.27 9.47 6.05
CA PHE A 111 2.63 9.54 5.53
C PHE A 111 2.67 9.12 4.05
N TRP A 112 2.06 7.98 3.71
CA TRP A 112 1.99 7.51 2.33
C TRP A 112 1.17 8.40 1.42
N ILE A 113 0.06 8.98 1.90
CA ILE A 113 -0.72 9.97 1.13
C ILE A 113 0.17 11.15 0.74
N VAL A 114 0.95 11.70 1.67
CA VAL A 114 1.87 12.82 1.38
C VAL A 114 2.93 12.41 0.35
N CYS A 115 3.51 11.22 0.47
CA CYS A 115 4.46 10.71 -0.53
C CYS A 115 3.84 10.56 -1.92
N LEU A 116 2.63 10.01 -2.01
CA LEU A 116 1.91 9.85 -3.28
C LEU A 116 1.53 11.20 -3.88
N VAL A 117 0.93 12.10 -3.10
CA VAL A 117 0.55 13.45 -3.58
C VAL A 117 1.77 14.21 -4.09
N THR A 118 2.89 14.17 -3.36
CA THR A 118 4.14 14.83 -3.79
C THR A 118 4.63 14.25 -5.11
N SER A 119 4.60 12.91 -5.25
CA SER A 119 5.04 12.23 -6.47
C SER A 119 4.15 12.60 -7.66
N PHE A 120 2.82 12.51 -7.49
CA PHE A 120 1.84 12.87 -8.52
C PHE A 120 1.92 14.36 -8.91
N MET A 121 2.18 15.26 -7.96
CA MET A 121 2.44 16.68 -8.26
C MET A 121 3.66 16.86 -9.15
N VAL A 122 4.79 16.20 -8.84
CA VAL A 122 5.99 16.30 -9.67
C VAL A 122 5.73 15.75 -11.08
N ILE A 123 5.07 14.60 -11.19
CA ILE A 123 4.73 13.99 -12.47
C ILE A 123 3.79 14.90 -13.30
N SER A 124 2.79 15.51 -12.66
CA SER A 124 1.86 16.41 -13.33
C SER A 124 2.54 17.64 -13.93
N ILE A 125 3.69 18.07 -13.40
CA ILE A 125 4.48 19.17 -13.99
C ILE A 125 5.06 18.74 -15.35
N PHE A 126 5.47 17.47 -15.49
CA PHE A 126 6.03 16.95 -16.74
C PHE A 126 4.96 16.56 -17.77
N VAL A 127 3.83 16.02 -17.32
CA VAL A 127 2.78 15.46 -18.20
C VAL A 127 1.67 16.49 -18.49
N HIS A 128 1.64 17.62 -17.77
CA HIS A 128 0.60 18.66 -17.85
C HIS A 128 -0.85 18.15 -17.62
N LYS A 129 -1.00 16.94 -17.06
CA LYS A 129 -2.29 16.31 -16.74
C LYS A 129 -2.22 15.71 -15.35
N PHE A 130 -3.25 15.98 -14.55
CA PHE A 130 -3.39 15.43 -13.20
C PHE A 130 -4.56 14.45 -13.15
N ASP A 131 -4.28 13.16 -12.97
CA ASP A 131 -5.33 12.14 -12.81
C ASP A 131 -5.66 11.93 -11.32
N MET A 132 -6.77 12.55 -10.89
CA MET A 132 -7.29 12.41 -9.52
C MET A 132 -7.77 10.98 -9.23
N ILE A 133 -8.33 10.27 -10.22
CA ILE A 133 -8.89 8.93 -10.00
C ILE A 133 -7.76 7.95 -9.71
N THR A 134 -6.67 8.02 -10.48
CA THR A 134 -5.47 7.20 -10.25
C THR A 134 -4.86 7.47 -8.87
N LEU A 135 -4.82 8.73 -8.42
CA LEU A 135 -4.37 9.06 -7.07
C LEU A 135 -5.24 8.38 -6.00
N PHE A 136 -6.58 8.46 -6.12
CA PHE A 136 -7.48 7.81 -5.16
C PHE A 136 -7.37 6.28 -5.17
N GLN A 137 -7.23 5.67 -6.34
CA GLN A 137 -6.97 4.24 -6.49
C GLN A 137 -5.65 3.84 -5.81
N ALA A 138 -4.57 4.59 -6.04
CA ALA A 138 -3.27 4.38 -5.40
C ALA A 138 -3.34 4.51 -3.87
N THR A 139 -4.01 5.55 -3.35
CA THR A 139 -4.15 5.74 -1.89
C THR A 139 -4.97 4.63 -1.23
N SER A 140 -6.02 4.14 -1.89
CA SER A 140 -6.83 3.00 -1.43
C SER A 140 -6.03 1.70 -1.45
N LEU A 141 -5.21 1.49 -2.48
CA LEU A 141 -4.35 0.32 -2.58
C LEU A 141 -3.28 0.29 -1.47
N VAL A 142 -2.65 1.43 -1.20
CA VAL A 142 -1.70 1.56 -0.09
C VAL A 142 -2.39 1.35 1.26
N ALA A 143 -3.62 1.84 1.44
CA ALA A 143 -4.41 1.56 2.64
C ALA A 143 -4.58 0.05 2.87
N TYR A 144 -4.89 -0.70 1.80
CA TYR A 144 -5.03 -2.15 1.85
C TYR A 144 -3.72 -2.85 2.23
N TYR A 145 -2.61 -2.49 1.60
CA TYR A 145 -1.29 -3.04 1.94
C TYR A 145 -0.87 -2.74 3.38
N LEU A 146 -1.15 -1.53 3.88
CA LEU A 146 -0.88 -1.16 5.27
C LEU A 146 -1.74 -1.96 6.25
N ALA A 147 -3.03 -2.14 5.97
CA ALA A 147 -3.91 -2.93 6.81
C ALA A 147 -3.43 -4.38 6.92
N LEU A 148 -3.02 -4.99 5.80
CA LEU A 148 -2.40 -6.31 5.78
C LEU A 148 -1.10 -6.36 6.60
N THR A 149 -0.27 -5.33 6.46
CA THR A 149 1.00 -5.23 7.19
C THR A 149 0.77 -5.16 8.70
N ILE A 150 -0.20 -4.36 9.15
CA ILE A 150 -0.56 -4.25 10.56
C ILE A 150 -1.13 -5.57 11.07
N LEU A 151 -2.03 -6.22 10.32
CA LEU A 151 -2.54 -7.54 10.68
C LEU A 151 -1.39 -8.54 10.87
N LEU A 152 -0.43 -8.55 9.94
CA LEU A 152 0.73 -9.44 10.03
C LEU A 152 1.63 -9.12 11.23
N SER A 153 1.85 -7.84 11.49
CA SER A 153 2.61 -7.36 12.64
C SER A 153 1.94 -7.70 13.97
N VAL A 154 0.60 -7.71 14.03
CA VAL A 154 -0.15 -8.17 15.21
C VAL A 154 -0.04 -9.69 15.38
N LEU A 155 -0.11 -10.45 14.29
CA LEU A 155 -0.06 -11.92 14.31
C LEU A 155 1.32 -12.45 14.72
N ILE A 156 2.40 -11.84 14.24
CA ILE A 156 3.75 -12.34 14.41
C ILE A 156 4.54 -11.40 15.33
N PRO A 157 4.81 -11.80 16.60
CA PRO A 157 5.45 -10.92 17.58
C PRO A 157 6.95 -10.73 17.34
N LYS A 158 7.58 -11.48 16.44
CA LYS A 158 9.02 -11.38 16.14
C LYS A 158 9.25 -10.50 14.90
N PRO A 159 9.91 -9.33 15.01
CA PRO A 159 10.13 -8.41 13.90
C PRO A 159 10.88 -9.05 12.71
N GLY A 160 11.91 -9.86 12.99
CA GLY A 160 12.69 -10.53 11.94
C GLY A 160 11.84 -11.45 11.03
N PHE A 161 10.85 -12.14 11.58
CA PHE A 161 9.95 -12.99 10.78
C PHE A 161 9.01 -12.15 9.91
N THR A 162 8.51 -11.03 10.42
CA THR A 162 7.68 -10.13 9.62
C THR A 162 8.45 -9.42 8.52
N MET A 163 9.74 -9.14 8.71
CA MET A 163 10.58 -8.58 7.66
C MET A 163 10.68 -9.55 6.48
N PHE A 164 11.06 -10.81 6.75
CA PHE A 164 11.14 -11.85 5.72
C PHE A 164 9.79 -12.06 5.02
N LEU A 165 8.72 -12.21 5.79
CA LEU A 165 7.40 -12.47 5.24
C LEU A 165 6.84 -11.28 4.46
N SER A 166 7.19 -10.05 4.84
CA SER A 166 6.83 -8.85 4.07
C SER A 166 7.51 -8.79 2.71
N ILE A 167 8.75 -9.27 2.59
CA ILE A 167 9.43 -9.38 1.30
C ILE A 167 8.78 -10.47 0.45
N VAL A 168 8.56 -11.65 1.03
CA VAL A 168 7.93 -12.79 0.31
C VAL A 168 6.54 -12.42 -0.17
N LEU A 169 5.69 -11.88 0.71
CA LEU A 169 4.34 -11.45 0.36
C LEU A 169 4.34 -10.23 -0.56
N GLY A 170 5.28 -9.29 -0.37
CA GLY A 170 5.42 -8.12 -1.22
C GLY A 170 5.66 -8.44 -2.69
N ILE A 171 6.28 -9.60 -2.99
CA ILE A 171 6.51 -10.10 -4.35
C ILE A 171 5.42 -11.08 -4.78
N ALA A 172 5.09 -12.06 -3.94
CA ALA A 172 4.16 -13.14 -4.31
C ALA A 172 2.72 -12.65 -4.46
N PHE A 173 2.30 -11.69 -3.64
CA PHE A 173 0.90 -11.26 -3.59
C PHE A 173 0.46 -10.48 -4.84
N PRO A 174 1.23 -9.52 -5.39
CA PRO A 174 0.89 -8.90 -6.68
C PRO A 174 0.79 -9.90 -7.83
N ILE A 175 1.67 -10.91 -7.88
CA ILE A 175 1.65 -11.98 -8.90
C ILE A 175 0.37 -12.80 -8.76
N PHE A 176 0.07 -13.26 -7.55
CA PHE A 176 -1.13 -14.02 -7.26
C PHE A 176 -2.40 -13.22 -7.60
N ASN A 177 -2.46 -11.97 -7.16
CA ASN A 177 -3.59 -11.08 -7.40
C ASN A 177 -3.85 -10.86 -8.90
N SER A 178 -2.79 -10.58 -9.66
CA SER A 178 -2.88 -10.47 -11.13
C SER A 178 -3.40 -11.76 -11.75
N TRP A 179 -2.86 -12.92 -11.34
CA TRP A 179 -3.31 -14.23 -11.85
C TRP A 179 -4.80 -14.50 -11.57
N THR A 180 -5.30 -14.12 -10.38
CA THR A 180 -6.73 -14.30 -10.05
C THR A 180 -7.68 -13.45 -10.88
N VAL A 181 -7.23 -12.32 -11.42
CA VAL A 181 -8.04 -11.47 -12.29
C VAL A 181 -8.20 -12.10 -13.68
N PHE A 182 -7.15 -12.75 -14.19
CA PHE A 182 -7.17 -13.37 -15.53
C PHE A 182 -7.72 -14.80 -15.55
N THR A 183 -7.85 -15.47 -14.41
CA THR A 183 -8.33 -16.86 -14.37
C THR A 183 -9.85 -16.96 -14.53
N SER A 184 -10.30 -17.80 -15.47
CA SER A 184 -11.71 -18.11 -15.71
C SER A 184 -12.21 -19.32 -14.91
N ASN A 185 -11.35 -19.97 -14.12
CA ASN A 185 -11.71 -21.16 -13.36
C ASN A 185 -12.73 -20.80 -12.25
N PRO A 186 -13.95 -21.39 -12.24
CA PRO A 186 -14.99 -21.08 -11.26
C PRO A 186 -14.55 -21.26 -9.80
N TRP A 187 -13.65 -22.23 -9.53
CA TRP A 187 -13.14 -22.53 -8.19
C TRP A 187 -12.24 -21.42 -7.62
N VAL A 188 -11.61 -20.62 -8.48
CA VAL A 188 -10.65 -19.57 -8.10
C VAL A 188 -11.23 -18.18 -8.39
N SER A 189 -12.17 -18.06 -9.33
CA SER A 189 -12.71 -16.77 -9.77
C SER A 189 -13.47 -16.01 -8.68
N TRP A 190 -13.96 -16.67 -7.63
CA TRP A 190 -14.57 -15.95 -6.49
C TRP A 190 -13.53 -15.21 -5.64
N MET A 191 -12.26 -15.66 -5.63
CA MET A 191 -11.20 -15.04 -4.83
C MET A 191 -10.84 -13.65 -5.32
N LYS A 192 -11.12 -13.32 -6.59
CA LYS A 192 -10.87 -11.99 -7.17
C LYS A 192 -11.56 -10.87 -6.36
N TYR A 193 -12.72 -11.14 -5.78
CA TYR A 193 -13.49 -10.15 -4.99
C TYR A 193 -12.85 -9.80 -3.65
N LEU A 194 -11.95 -10.65 -3.13
CA LEU A 194 -11.20 -10.39 -1.90
C LEU A 194 -9.89 -9.63 -2.15
N LEU A 195 -9.51 -9.47 -3.42
CA LEU A 195 -8.22 -8.94 -3.82
C LEU A 195 -8.38 -7.54 -4.39
N PRO A 196 -7.44 -6.61 -4.10
CA PRO A 196 -7.61 -5.22 -4.46
C PRO A 196 -7.54 -4.95 -5.97
N PHE A 197 -6.91 -5.82 -6.78
CA PHE A 197 -6.74 -5.51 -8.21
C PHE A 197 -8.03 -5.70 -9.00
N TYR A 198 -8.98 -6.49 -8.51
CA TYR A 198 -10.29 -6.59 -9.14
C TYR A 198 -11.02 -5.24 -9.17
N TYR A 199 -10.78 -4.39 -8.16
CA TYR A 199 -11.38 -3.06 -8.04
C TYR A 199 -10.51 -1.96 -8.66
N ILE A 200 -9.35 -2.31 -9.21
CA ILE A 200 -8.43 -1.42 -9.92
C ILE A 200 -8.54 -1.80 -11.40
N ASN A 201 -9.67 -1.45 -12.00
CA ASN A 201 -9.83 -1.45 -13.44
C ASN A 201 -10.98 -0.50 -13.81
N ASP A 202 -10.82 0.15 -14.96
CA ASP A 202 -11.63 1.25 -15.46
C ASP A 202 -11.59 2.51 -14.58
N ARG A 203 -11.80 3.70 -15.16
CA ARG A 203 -11.86 5.00 -14.45
C ARG A 203 -13.10 5.12 -13.53
N ASN A 204 -13.48 4.05 -12.86
CA ASN A 204 -14.67 3.90 -12.03
C ASN A 204 -14.34 4.04 -10.53
N PHE A 205 -15.37 4.37 -9.73
CA PHE A 205 -15.27 4.56 -8.27
C PHE A 205 -15.20 3.25 -7.47
N TYR A 206 -14.86 2.12 -8.10
CA TYR A 206 -14.80 0.81 -7.44
C TYR A 206 -13.72 0.71 -6.34
N PHE A 207 -12.77 1.65 -6.29
CA PHE A 207 -11.78 1.76 -5.22
C PHE A 207 -12.39 1.87 -3.81
N VAL A 208 -13.65 2.32 -3.69
CA VAL A 208 -14.37 2.33 -2.41
C VAL A 208 -14.51 0.92 -1.82
N GLY A 209 -14.62 -0.11 -2.66
CA GLY A 209 -14.64 -1.51 -2.22
C GLY A 209 -13.34 -1.92 -1.51
N ILE A 210 -12.19 -1.37 -1.94
CA ILE A 210 -10.90 -1.61 -1.29
C ILE A 210 -10.89 -1.03 0.14
N LEU A 211 -11.46 0.16 0.33
CA LEU A 211 -11.57 0.78 1.66
C LEU A 211 -12.48 -0.02 2.60
N LEU A 212 -13.52 -0.68 2.07
CA LEU A 212 -14.35 -1.59 2.85
C LEU A 212 -13.51 -2.80 3.32
N LEU A 213 -12.74 -3.42 2.41
CA LEU A 213 -11.82 -4.53 2.77
C LEU A 213 -10.79 -4.11 3.82
N VAL A 214 -10.25 -2.88 3.73
CA VAL A 214 -9.38 -2.30 4.76
C VAL A 214 -10.05 -2.29 6.12
N GLY A 215 -11.31 -1.84 6.20
CA GLY A 215 -12.09 -1.84 7.43
C GLY A 215 -12.23 -3.24 8.03
N VAL A 216 -12.50 -4.25 7.21
CA VAL A 216 -12.60 -5.66 7.65
C VAL A 216 -11.26 -6.16 8.18
N ILE A 217 -10.15 -5.92 7.48
CA ILE A 217 -8.81 -6.36 7.91
C ILE A 217 -8.42 -5.71 9.24
N LEU A 218 -8.67 -4.40 9.39
CA LEU A 218 -8.39 -3.69 10.64
C LEU A 218 -9.28 -4.19 11.78
N PHE A 219 -10.55 -4.50 11.52
CA PHE A 219 -11.44 -5.09 12.51
C PHE A 219 -10.90 -6.44 13.01
N ILE A 220 -10.44 -7.30 12.10
CA ILE A 220 -9.80 -8.58 12.45
C ILE A 220 -8.54 -8.34 13.28
N ALA A 221 -7.69 -7.39 12.88
CA ALA A 221 -6.47 -7.04 13.62
C ALA A 221 -6.79 -6.58 15.06
N ILE A 222 -7.82 -5.74 15.23
CA ILE A 222 -8.29 -5.29 16.55
C ILE A 222 -8.83 -6.46 17.37
N ALA A 223 -9.65 -7.33 16.78
CA ALA A 223 -10.21 -8.49 17.47
C ALA A 223 -9.10 -9.43 18.00
N ILE A 224 -8.07 -9.68 17.18
CA ILE A 224 -6.92 -10.50 17.58
C ILE A 224 -6.12 -9.81 18.69
N PHE A 225 -5.84 -8.52 18.55
CA PHE A 225 -5.07 -7.76 19.53
C PHE A 225 -5.78 -7.63 20.88
N ASN A 226 -7.12 -7.57 20.88
CA ASN A 226 -7.92 -7.58 22.11
C ASN A 226 -7.85 -8.90 22.88
N ARG A 227 -7.62 -10.03 22.18
CA ARG A 227 -7.50 -11.36 22.81
C ARG A 227 -6.09 -11.65 23.33
N ARG A 228 -5.08 -10.86 22.94
CA ARG A 228 -3.70 -11.09 23.39
C ARG A 228 -3.47 -10.57 24.79
N GLU A 229 -2.78 -11.35 25.59
CA GLU A 229 -2.18 -10.89 26.84
C GLU A 229 -0.86 -10.20 26.49
N CYS A 230 -0.73 -8.91 26.81
CA CYS A 230 0.45 -8.09 26.51
C CYS A 230 1.02 -7.51 27.80
#